data_AF-A0A9D6CNV4-F1
#
_entry.id   AF-A0A9D6CNV4-F1
#
_cell.length_a   1.000
_cell.length_b   1.000
_cell.length_c   1.000
_cell.angle_alpha   90.00
_cell.angle_beta   90.00
_cell.angle_gamma   90.00
#
_symmetry.space_group_name_H-M   'P 1'
#
loop_
_entity.id
_entity.type
_entity.pdbx_description
1 polymer ?
#
loop_
_entity_poly.entity_id
_entity_poly.type
_entity_poly.pdbx_seq_one_letter_code
_entity_poly.pdbx_strand_id
1 'polypeptide(L)'
;MKRLALLLLAASMPAWSGPAEEKVAAGNDHYFNLEYDEALRDYYQALDLGGPSASVWNHIATTLLYAELNRLGKLETSAFRGDNDFLGWEKPEPDPKRIEAFRGALFEARRLAEATLAKKPKDREALLALSANYGLEANYQFMIDKSYFAALRNGNKARDYAEQVIKQDPGVVDAYLVPGVQEYVIGSLPWAVRTLVSVGGIHGDKERGVEWVTRVADRGRSLRNEARVLMTLVHRRESRPLEAARVLEGLIEDFPRNYVLRLELGSMYLDAGEKKQALEVFRTADRMVRNDENRYARMPERLRKALGRKIEELVEELSQTQARAQ
;
A
#
# COMPACT_ATOMS: atom_id res chain seq x y z
N MET A 1 63.32 5.90 -12.07
CA MET A 1 62.57 7.16 -11.91
C MET A 1 61.08 6.88 -12.06
N LYS A 2 60.30 7.21 -11.01
CA LYS A 2 58.85 7.55 -10.97
C LYS A 2 57.85 6.45 -11.43
N ARG A 3 57.15 5.76 -10.50
CA ARG A 3 55.84 6.13 -9.87
C ARG A 3 54.79 6.41 -10.97
N LEU A 4 53.62 5.76 -11.08
CA LEU A 4 52.58 5.46 -10.08
C LEU A 4 51.68 4.31 -10.61
N ALA A 5 51.31 3.37 -9.75
CA ALA A 5 50.07 2.62 -9.89
C ALA A 5 48.91 3.53 -9.46
N LEU A 6 47.94 3.77 -10.34
CA LEU A 6 46.67 4.40 -9.96
C LEU A 6 45.66 3.30 -9.62
N LEU A 7 45.52 3.02 -8.33
CA LEU A 7 44.32 2.42 -7.75
C LEU A 7 43.19 3.44 -7.90
N LEU A 8 42.29 3.24 -8.86
CA LEU A 8 40.97 3.86 -8.84
C LEU A 8 40.14 3.09 -7.80
N LEU A 9 40.26 3.51 -6.54
CA LEU A 9 39.19 3.35 -5.56
C LEU A 9 37.99 4.12 -6.09
N ALA A 10 37.10 3.44 -6.80
CA ALA A 10 35.71 3.87 -6.87
C ALA A 10 35.14 3.70 -5.46
N ALA A 11 35.38 4.70 -4.61
CA ALA A 11 34.62 4.86 -3.39
C ALA A 11 33.16 5.01 -3.84
N SER A 12 32.37 3.95 -3.67
CA SER A 12 30.93 4.05 -3.58
C SER A 12 30.64 4.94 -2.38
N MET A 13 30.63 6.25 -2.60
CA MET A 13 30.07 7.17 -1.62
C MET A 13 28.63 6.70 -1.40
N PRO A 14 28.23 6.32 -0.17
CA PRO A 14 26.81 6.22 0.11
C PRO A 14 26.21 7.56 -0.31
N ALA A 15 25.14 7.53 -1.10
CA ALA A 15 24.40 8.75 -1.40
C ALA A 15 24.06 9.39 -0.05
N TRP A 16 24.69 10.53 0.25
CA TRP A 16 24.39 11.27 1.47
C TRP A 16 22.96 11.75 1.32
N SER A 17 22.02 11.04 1.94
CA SER A 17 20.65 11.52 2.07
C SER A 17 20.67 12.71 3.01
N GLY A 18 20.07 13.83 2.61
CA GLY A 18 19.95 15.00 3.48
C GLY A 18 19.06 14.68 4.70
N PRO A 19 19.12 15.46 5.79
CA PRO A 19 18.30 15.24 6.98
C PRO A 19 16.79 15.14 6.69
N ALA A 20 16.29 15.86 5.69
CA ALA A 20 14.89 15.77 5.26
C ALA A 20 14.56 14.41 4.59
N GLU A 21 15.46 13.85 3.79
CA GLU A 21 15.28 12.55 3.14
C GLU A 21 15.33 11.41 4.15
N GLU A 22 16.19 11.50 5.17
CA GLU A 22 16.21 10.57 6.30
C GLU A 22 14.87 10.56 7.05
N LYS A 23 14.26 11.74 7.22
CA LYS A 23 12.92 11.86 7.82
C LYS A 23 11.81 11.30 6.94
N VAL A 24 11.88 11.48 5.62
CA VAL A 24 10.95 10.79 4.70
C VAL A 24 11.11 9.27 4.79
N ALA A 25 12.34 8.76 4.85
CA ALA A 25 12.59 7.32 4.98
C ALA A 25 12.07 6.75 6.30
N ALA A 26 12.29 7.44 7.42
CA ALA A 26 11.73 7.07 8.73
C ALA A 26 10.19 7.10 8.71
N GLY A 27 9.61 8.15 8.13
CA GLY A 27 8.16 8.26 7.95
C GLY A 27 7.58 7.11 7.14
N ASN A 28 8.26 6.68 6.07
CA ASN A 28 7.85 5.53 5.25
C ASN A 28 7.90 4.22 6.04
N ASP A 29 8.96 3.99 6.82
CA ASP A 29 9.07 2.81 7.69
C ASP A 29 7.93 2.77 8.71
N HIS A 30 7.65 3.89 9.39
CA HIS A 30 6.53 4.00 10.32
C HIS A 30 5.18 3.80 9.63
N TYR A 31 4.97 4.39 8.44
CA TYR A 31 3.74 4.25 7.66
C TYR A 31 3.44 2.78 7.33
N PHE A 32 4.43 2.07 6.77
CA PHE A 32 4.26 0.65 6.42
C PHE A 32 4.16 -0.23 7.66
N ASN A 33 4.63 0.21 8.81
CA ASN A 33 4.40 -0.43 10.09
C ASN A 33 3.11 0.02 10.78
N LEU A 34 2.16 0.70 10.13
CA LEU A 34 0.89 1.18 10.73
C LEU A 34 1.10 2.15 11.92
N GLU A 35 2.27 2.75 12.05
CA GLU A 35 2.67 3.70 13.10
C GLU A 35 2.38 5.12 12.59
N TYR A 36 1.11 5.40 12.30
CA TYR A 36 0.71 6.57 11.52
C TYR A 36 1.03 7.91 12.20
N ASP A 37 0.96 7.99 13.53
CA ASP A 37 1.26 9.23 14.26
C ASP A 37 2.76 9.51 14.31
N GLU A 38 3.60 8.48 14.40
CA GLU A 38 5.06 8.54 14.17
C GLU A 38 5.35 9.01 12.74
N ALA A 39 4.73 8.37 11.74
CA ALA A 39 4.96 8.69 10.34
C ALA A 39 4.63 10.17 10.04
N LEU A 40 3.49 10.68 10.52
CA LEU A 40 3.13 12.09 10.38
C LEU A 40 4.17 13.01 11.02
N ARG A 41 4.67 12.70 12.22
CA ARG A 41 5.70 13.49 12.88
C ARG A 41 6.96 13.59 12.04
N ASP A 42 7.43 12.48 11.46
CA ASP A 42 8.62 12.48 10.63
C ASP A 42 8.42 13.23 9.31
N TYR A 43 7.26 13.12 8.66
CA TYR A 43 7.00 13.90 7.44
C TYR A 43 6.91 15.40 7.70
N TYR A 44 6.31 15.84 8.82
CA TYR A 44 6.33 17.25 9.19
C TYR A 44 7.76 17.74 9.47
N GLN A 45 8.58 16.95 10.17
CA GLN A 45 10.00 17.27 10.36
C GLN A 45 10.77 17.33 9.03
N ALA A 46 10.42 16.48 8.05
CA ALA A 46 11.01 16.57 6.71
C ALA A 46 10.67 17.90 6.01
N LEU A 47 9.44 18.43 6.19
CA LEU A 47 9.07 19.75 5.69
C LEU A 47 9.82 20.88 6.40
N ASP A 48 10.01 20.78 7.72
CA ASP A 48 10.76 21.77 8.50
C ASP A 48 12.24 21.84 8.08
N LEU A 49 12.84 20.68 7.75
CA LEU A 49 14.25 20.57 7.37
C LEU A 49 14.50 20.86 5.88
N GLY A 50 13.60 20.41 5.00
CA GLY A 50 13.77 20.46 3.54
C GLY A 50 12.98 21.56 2.84
N GLY A 51 12.06 22.21 3.54
CA GLY A 51 11.13 23.20 2.98
C GLY A 51 9.91 22.57 2.28
N PRO A 52 9.06 23.40 1.64
CA PRO A 52 7.83 22.93 1.02
C PRO A 52 8.07 21.90 -0.09
N SER A 53 7.47 20.71 0.05
CA SER A 53 7.60 19.62 -0.92
C SER A 53 6.26 18.98 -1.23
N ALA A 54 5.89 18.93 -2.52
CA ALA A 54 4.65 18.31 -2.96
C ALA A 54 4.60 16.80 -2.66
N SER A 55 5.73 16.09 -2.78
CA SER A 55 5.80 14.66 -2.48
C SER A 55 5.63 14.39 -0.98
N VAL A 56 6.24 15.18 -0.11
CA VAL A 56 6.10 15.04 1.35
C VAL A 56 4.66 15.32 1.79
N TRP A 57 3.99 16.32 1.22
CA TRP A 57 2.56 16.54 1.45
C TRP A 57 1.68 15.38 0.96
N ASN A 58 2.03 14.73 -0.15
CA ASN A 58 1.34 13.49 -0.57
C ASN A 58 1.58 12.34 0.41
N HIS A 59 2.77 12.20 1.01
CA HIS A 59 3.01 11.20 2.07
C HIS A 59 2.14 11.48 3.31
N ILE A 60 2.01 12.74 3.72
CA ILE A 60 1.10 13.15 4.80
C ILE A 60 -0.35 12.81 4.45
N ALA A 61 -0.82 13.16 3.25
CA ALA A 61 -2.18 12.83 2.79
C ALA A 61 -2.43 11.32 2.75
N THR A 62 -1.48 10.54 2.24
CA THR A 62 -1.54 9.07 2.22
C THR A 62 -1.65 8.52 3.64
N THR A 63 -0.82 9.02 4.55
CA THR A 63 -0.80 8.58 5.94
C THR A 63 -2.13 8.86 6.64
N LEU A 64 -2.70 10.06 6.45
CA LEU A 64 -4.01 10.42 7.01
C LEU A 64 -5.13 9.54 6.46
N LEU A 65 -5.16 9.31 5.14
CA LEU A 65 -6.17 8.47 4.50
C LEU A 65 -6.10 7.02 5.00
N TYR A 66 -4.92 6.42 5.00
CA TYR A 66 -4.76 5.01 5.36
C TYR A 66 -4.87 4.79 6.88
N ALA A 67 -4.49 5.76 7.72
CA ALA A 67 -4.82 5.73 9.14
C ALA A 67 -6.33 5.65 9.36
N GLU A 68 -7.10 6.42 8.59
CA GLU A 68 -8.55 6.40 8.66
C GLU A 68 -9.14 5.11 8.11
N LEU A 69 -8.65 4.61 6.96
CA LEU A 69 -9.05 3.30 6.45
C LEU A 69 -8.75 2.17 7.43
N ASN A 70 -7.62 2.22 8.16
CA ASN A 70 -7.29 1.27 9.21
C ASN A 70 -8.28 1.35 10.38
N ARG A 71 -8.60 2.57 10.83
CA ARG A 71 -9.59 2.80 11.91
C ARG A 71 -10.98 2.28 11.54
N LEU A 72 -11.36 2.43 10.26
CA LEU A 72 -12.60 1.91 9.68
C LEU A 72 -12.57 0.40 9.40
N GLY A 73 -11.46 -0.29 9.65
CA GLY A 73 -11.29 -1.73 9.38
C GLY A 73 -11.31 -2.08 7.88
N LYS A 74 -10.98 -1.12 7.01
CA LYS A 74 -11.01 -1.28 5.53
C LYS A 74 -9.71 -1.84 4.94
N LEU A 75 -8.61 -1.89 5.71
CA LEU A 75 -7.33 -2.44 5.27
C LEU A 75 -7.15 -3.93 5.63
N GLU A 76 -8.07 -4.47 6.42
CA GLU A 76 -8.04 -5.85 6.88
C GLU A 76 -8.95 -6.65 5.96
N THR A 77 -8.48 -7.75 5.37
CA THR A 77 -9.24 -8.44 4.32
C THR A 77 -10.34 -9.37 4.85
N SER A 78 -11.06 -8.95 5.91
CA SER A 78 -12.03 -9.68 6.76
C SER A 78 -11.35 -10.53 7.83
N ALA A 79 -11.78 -10.48 9.09
CA ALA A 79 -11.13 -11.21 10.20
C ALA A 79 -11.35 -12.75 10.17
N PHE A 80 -10.98 -13.38 9.04
CA PHE A 80 -10.85 -14.82 8.78
C PHE A 80 -12.10 -15.60 8.37
N ARG A 81 -12.93 -15.00 7.48
CA ARG A 81 -14.02 -15.60 6.64
C ARG A 81 -14.80 -16.79 7.23
N GLY A 82 -16.06 -16.52 7.57
CA GLY A 82 -17.07 -17.46 8.09
C GLY A 82 -17.72 -16.98 9.40
N ASP A 83 -17.05 -16.07 10.10
CA ASP A 83 -17.40 -15.63 11.44
C ASP A 83 -18.35 -14.41 11.40
N ASN A 84 -19.62 -14.61 11.78
CA ASN A 84 -20.68 -13.59 11.71
C ASN A 84 -20.44 -12.39 12.66
N ASP A 85 -19.58 -12.53 13.68
CA ASP A 85 -19.32 -11.47 14.66
C ASP A 85 -18.46 -10.31 14.13
N PHE A 86 -17.66 -10.53 13.07
CA PHE A 86 -16.96 -9.42 12.41
C PHE A 86 -17.92 -8.46 11.69
N LEU A 87 -19.13 -8.95 11.35
CA LEU A 87 -20.21 -8.13 10.79
C LEU A 87 -20.98 -7.35 11.88
N GLY A 88 -20.87 -7.75 13.16
CA GLY A 88 -21.63 -7.18 14.27
C GLY A 88 -20.98 -5.97 14.97
N TRP A 89 -19.73 -5.63 14.64
CA TRP A 89 -19.11 -4.41 15.17
C TRP A 89 -19.64 -3.17 14.45
N GLU A 90 -20.14 -2.21 15.23
CA GLU A 90 -20.49 -0.88 14.76
C GLU A 90 -19.25 -0.14 14.24
N LYS A 91 -19.08 -0.18 12.92
CA LYS A 91 -18.00 0.53 12.24
C LYS A 91 -18.18 2.03 12.51
N PRO A 92 -17.16 2.72 13.03
CA PRO A 92 -17.30 4.13 13.29
C PRO A 92 -17.51 4.87 11.97
N GLU A 93 -18.26 5.97 12.01
CA GLU A 93 -18.33 6.88 10.88
C GLU A 93 -16.96 7.54 10.62
N PRO A 94 -16.67 7.94 9.37
CA PRO A 94 -15.44 8.63 9.05
C PRO A 94 -15.24 9.89 9.91
N ASP A 95 -14.04 10.09 10.45
CA ASP A 95 -13.72 11.23 11.32
C ASP A 95 -13.59 12.52 10.49
N PRO A 96 -14.51 13.51 10.66
CA PRO A 96 -14.48 14.75 9.89
C PRO A 96 -13.16 15.53 10.03
N LYS A 97 -12.50 15.49 11.19
CA LYS A 97 -11.24 16.22 11.41
C LYS A 97 -10.09 15.58 10.63
N ARG A 98 -10.06 14.24 10.56
CA ARG A 98 -9.07 13.52 9.75
C ARG A 98 -9.29 13.75 8.27
N ILE A 99 -10.55 13.78 7.83
CA ILE A 99 -10.91 14.11 6.44
C ILE A 99 -10.49 15.54 6.09
N GLU A 100 -10.73 16.51 6.98
CA GLU A 100 -10.31 17.90 6.78
C GLU A 100 -8.79 18.01 6.67
N ALA A 101 -8.04 17.38 7.59
CA ALA A 101 -6.58 17.33 7.52
C ALA A 101 -6.07 16.68 6.23
N PHE A 102 -6.68 15.57 5.81
CA PHE A 102 -6.36 14.89 4.55
C PHE A 102 -6.56 15.81 3.34
N ARG A 103 -7.71 16.49 3.26
CA ARG A 103 -8.01 17.44 2.18
C ARG A 103 -7.04 18.62 2.19
N GLY A 104 -6.66 19.13 3.36
CA GLY A 104 -5.65 20.17 3.51
C GLY A 104 -4.28 19.73 2.97
N ALA A 105 -3.83 18.53 3.32
CA ALA A 105 -2.57 17.96 2.81
C ALA A 105 -2.60 17.75 1.29
N LEU A 106 -3.72 17.24 0.74
CA LEU A 106 -3.90 17.11 -0.71
C LEU A 106 -3.86 18.46 -1.42
N PHE A 107 -4.49 19.48 -0.83
CA PHE A 107 -4.47 20.83 -1.38
C PHE A 107 -3.05 21.38 -1.46
N GLU A 108 -2.25 21.30 -0.38
CA GLU A 108 -0.87 21.80 -0.38
C GLU A 108 0.01 21.06 -1.38
N ALA A 109 -0.08 19.73 -1.45
CA ALA A 109 0.65 18.94 -2.44
C ALA A 109 0.33 19.39 -3.87
N ARG A 110 -0.96 19.54 -4.19
CA ARG A 110 -1.42 19.96 -5.52
C ARG A 110 -0.95 21.38 -5.84
N ARG A 111 -1.13 22.33 -4.92
CA ARG A 111 -0.73 23.74 -5.07
C ARG A 111 0.76 23.86 -5.39
N LEU A 112 1.62 23.13 -4.66
CA LEU A 112 3.07 23.16 -4.86
C LEU A 112 3.48 22.52 -6.21
N ALA A 113 2.86 21.40 -6.58
CA ALA A 113 3.14 20.73 -7.85
C ALA A 113 2.68 21.57 -9.05
N GLU A 114 1.47 22.15 -9.01
CA GLU A 114 0.94 23.04 -10.06
C GLU A 114 1.79 24.30 -10.19
N ALA A 115 2.21 24.92 -9.08
CA ALA A 115 3.11 26.07 -9.10
C ALA A 115 4.49 25.73 -9.73
N THR A 116 4.96 24.49 -9.53
CA THR A 116 6.19 24.00 -10.16
C THR A 116 5.98 23.83 -11.66
N LEU A 117 4.88 23.22 -12.10
CA LEU A 117 4.57 23.03 -13.53
C LEU A 117 4.32 24.35 -14.27
N ALA A 118 3.74 25.35 -13.61
CA ALA A 118 3.58 26.68 -14.20
C ALA A 118 4.93 27.32 -14.60
N LYS A 119 6.02 26.98 -13.89
CA LYS A 119 7.39 27.45 -14.19
C LYS A 119 8.16 26.47 -15.07
N LYS A 120 7.94 25.16 -14.86
CA LYS A 120 8.62 24.05 -15.52
C LYS A 120 7.59 23.01 -15.98
N PRO A 121 6.95 23.19 -17.15
CA PRO A 121 5.81 22.35 -17.58
C PRO A 121 6.09 20.86 -17.75
N LYS A 122 7.36 20.46 -17.79
CA LYS A 122 7.83 19.07 -17.93
C LYS A 122 8.61 18.59 -16.70
N ASP A 123 8.41 19.23 -15.56
CA ASP A 123 9.03 18.80 -14.32
C ASP A 123 8.46 17.44 -13.90
N ARG A 124 9.30 16.40 -13.99
CA ARG A 124 8.89 15.00 -13.79
C ARG A 124 8.39 14.75 -12.36
N GLU A 125 9.02 15.37 -11.36
CA GLU A 125 8.65 15.20 -9.96
C GLU A 125 7.30 15.85 -9.68
N ALA A 126 7.03 17.03 -10.22
CA ALA A 126 5.73 17.68 -10.09
C ALA A 126 4.62 16.90 -10.81
N LEU A 127 4.89 16.33 -11.99
CA LEU A 127 3.93 15.46 -12.69
C LEU A 127 3.64 14.18 -11.88
N LEU A 128 4.67 13.50 -11.35
CA LEU A 128 4.49 12.36 -10.45
C LEU A 128 3.69 12.73 -9.19
N ALA A 129 3.99 13.88 -8.59
CA ALA A 129 3.27 14.37 -7.42
C ALA A 129 1.78 14.61 -7.72
N LEU A 130 1.44 15.16 -8.90
CA LEU A 130 0.03 15.29 -9.31
C LEU A 130 -0.62 13.94 -9.60
N SER A 131 0.11 13.00 -10.21
CA SER A 131 -0.38 11.63 -10.40
C SER A 131 -0.77 11.00 -9.05
N ALA A 132 0.14 11.01 -8.07
CA ALA A 132 -0.14 10.51 -6.73
C ALA A 132 -1.30 11.28 -6.05
N ASN A 133 -1.32 12.60 -6.14
CA ASN A 133 -2.34 13.45 -5.52
C ASN A 133 -3.76 13.12 -6.02
N TYR A 134 -3.94 13.04 -7.34
CA TYR A 134 -5.24 12.68 -7.93
C TYR A 134 -5.61 11.22 -7.67
N GLY A 135 -4.63 10.31 -7.59
CA GLY A 135 -4.86 8.92 -7.20
C GLY A 135 -5.36 8.79 -5.76
N LEU A 136 -4.77 9.55 -4.82
CA LEU A 136 -5.20 9.59 -3.42
C LEU A 136 -6.61 10.17 -3.27
N GLU A 137 -6.91 11.25 -3.99
CA GLU A 137 -8.26 11.83 -4.04
C GLU A 137 -9.27 10.80 -4.58
N ALA A 138 -8.93 10.07 -5.65
CA ALA A 138 -9.77 9.01 -6.20
C ALA A 138 -10.01 7.88 -5.19
N ASN A 139 -8.98 7.46 -4.46
CA ASN A 139 -9.08 6.44 -3.42
C ASN A 139 -10.00 6.88 -2.28
N TYR A 140 -9.87 8.12 -1.80
CA TYR A 140 -10.79 8.68 -0.80
C TYR A 140 -12.24 8.68 -1.32
N GLN A 141 -12.45 9.17 -2.55
CA GLN A 141 -13.78 9.26 -3.15
C GLN A 141 -14.43 7.89 -3.34
N PHE A 142 -13.64 6.87 -3.66
CA PHE A 142 -14.13 5.50 -3.81
C PHE A 142 -14.40 4.83 -2.46
N MET A 143 -13.44 4.88 -1.53
CA MET A 143 -13.45 4.07 -0.31
C MET A 143 -14.25 4.68 0.84
N ILE A 144 -14.35 6.02 0.90
CA ILE A 144 -14.98 6.76 1.99
C ILE A 144 -16.21 7.52 1.48
N ASP A 145 -16.02 8.43 0.51
CA ASP A 145 -17.08 9.34 0.05
C ASP A 145 -18.17 8.64 -0.80
N LYS A 146 -17.84 7.47 -1.38
CA LYS A 146 -18.68 6.72 -2.33
C LYS A 146 -19.07 7.52 -3.59
N SER A 147 -18.29 8.55 -3.92
CA SER A 147 -18.43 9.40 -5.11
C SER A 147 -17.75 8.75 -6.32
N TYR A 148 -18.27 7.63 -6.81
CA TYR A 148 -17.59 6.78 -7.81
C TYR A 148 -17.28 7.49 -9.14
N PHE A 149 -18.16 8.39 -9.62
CA PHE A 149 -17.89 9.18 -10.83
C PHE A 149 -16.74 10.18 -10.63
N ALA A 150 -16.69 10.81 -9.46
CA ALA A 150 -15.58 11.70 -9.13
C ALA A 150 -14.27 10.90 -9.01
N ALA A 151 -14.32 9.73 -8.37
CA ALA A 151 -13.19 8.83 -8.23
C ALA A 151 -12.65 8.42 -9.61
N LEU A 152 -13.53 8.03 -10.53
CA LEU A 152 -13.15 7.69 -11.90
C LEU A 152 -12.48 8.86 -12.63
N ARG A 153 -13.06 10.06 -12.51
CA ARG A 153 -12.51 11.28 -13.13
C ARG A 153 -11.12 11.61 -12.58
N ASN A 154 -10.93 11.53 -11.27
CA ASN A 154 -9.63 11.79 -10.64
C ASN A 154 -8.62 10.67 -10.93
N GLY A 155 -9.04 9.41 -10.99
CA GLY A 155 -8.21 8.30 -11.43
C GLY A 155 -7.67 8.49 -12.85
N ASN A 156 -8.52 8.94 -13.78
CA ASN A 156 -8.08 9.28 -15.14
C ASN A 156 -7.06 10.43 -15.15
N LYS A 157 -7.29 11.49 -14.38
CA LYS A 157 -6.29 12.57 -14.24
C LYS A 157 -4.97 12.06 -13.69
N ALA A 158 -5.01 11.18 -12.69
CA ALA A 158 -3.83 10.58 -12.10
C ALA A 158 -3.01 9.80 -13.16
N ARG A 159 -3.71 9.02 -13.99
CA ARG A 159 -3.14 8.32 -15.14
C ARG A 159 -2.56 9.28 -16.17
N ASP A 160 -3.26 10.34 -16.54
CA ASP A 160 -2.80 11.31 -17.55
C ASP A 160 -1.46 11.96 -17.14
N TYR A 161 -1.30 12.29 -15.85
CA TYR A 161 -0.03 12.82 -15.34
C TYR A 161 1.08 11.77 -15.32
N ALA A 162 0.78 10.54 -14.91
CA ALA A 162 1.74 9.43 -14.95
C ALA A 162 2.20 9.12 -16.39
N GLU A 163 1.28 9.08 -17.35
CA GLU A 163 1.59 8.84 -18.76
C GLU A 163 2.45 9.95 -19.36
N GLN A 164 2.29 11.21 -18.93
CA GLN A 164 3.19 12.28 -19.33
C GLN A 164 4.63 12.02 -18.85
N VAL A 165 4.81 11.51 -17.63
CA VAL A 165 6.14 11.12 -17.13
C VAL A 165 6.69 9.96 -17.95
N ILE A 166 5.90 8.91 -18.19
CA ILE A 166 6.31 7.75 -19.00
C ILE A 166 6.72 8.16 -20.42
N LYS A 167 5.97 9.07 -21.05
CA LYS A 167 6.27 9.59 -22.39
C LYS A 167 7.58 10.39 -22.43
N GLN A 168 7.90 11.09 -21.34
CA GLN A 168 9.13 11.88 -21.24
C GLN A 168 10.34 11.00 -20.91
N ASP A 169 10.17 10.08 -19.98
CA ASP A 169 11.22 9.19 -19.50
C ASP A 169 10.63 7.83 -19.06
N PRO A 170 10.65 6.82 -19.96
CA PRO A 170 10.19 5.47 -19.65
C PRO A 170 11.01 4.75 -18.56
N GLY A 171 12.16 5.33 -18.15
CA GLY A 171 13.00 4.85 -17.06
C GLY A 171 12.45 5.15 -15.67
N VAL A 172 11.48 6.07 -15.56
CA VAL A 172 10.81 6.38 -14.28
C VAL A 172 9.79 5.29 -13.95
N VAL A 173 10.29 4.20 -13.38
CA VAL A 173 9.50 2.99 -13.11
C VAL A 173 8.27 3.27 -12.23
N ASP A 174 8.40 4.13 -11.21
CA ASP A 174 7.29 4.44 -10.30
C ASP A 174 6.07 5.05 -11.03
N ALA A 175 6.27 5.71 -12.18
CA ALA A 175 5.19 6.29 -12.98
C ALA A 175 4.22 5.22 -13.54
N TYR A 176 4.63 3.96 -13.61
CA TYR A 176 3.80 2.87 -14.14
C TYR A 176 2.77 2.35 -13.14
N LEU A 177 2.87 2.70 -11.85
CA LEU A 177 1.99 2.11 -10.83
C LEU A 177 0.52 2.49 -11.04
N VAL A 178 0.21 3.79 -11.12
CA VAL A 178 -1.17 4.27 -11.26
C VAL A 178 -1.83 3.76 -12.55
N PRO A 179 -1.20 3.91 -13.74
CA PRO A 179 -1.74 3.33 -14.95
C PRO A 179 -1.87 1.80 -14.86
N GLY A 180 -0.90 1.10 -14.27
CA GLY A 180 -0.91 -0.36 -14.14
C GLY A 180 -2.09 -0.86 -13.30
N VAL A 181 -2.37 -0.21 -12.17
CA VAL A 181 -3.56 -0.50 -11.34
C VAL A 181 -4.84 -0.28 -12.14
N GLN A 182 -4.92 0.83 -12.89
CA GLN A 182 -6.10 1.14 -13.70
C GLN A 182 -6.31 0.11 -14.83
N GLU A 183 -5.26 -0.26 -15.55
CA GLU A 183 -5.28 -1.31 -16.58
C GLU A 183 -5.77 -2.64 -15.99
N TYR A 184 -5.23 -3.05 -14.83
CA TYR A 184 -5.66 -4.26 -14.13
C TYR A 184 -7.13 -4.21 -13.72
N VAL A 185 -7.57 -3.12 -13.07
CA VAL A 185 -8.94 -2.98 -12.56
C VAL A 185 -9.94 -3.04 -13.71
N ILE A 186 -9.75 -2.24 -14.76
CA ILE A 186 -10.66 -2.20 -15.92
C ILE A 186 -10.61 -3.50 -16.71
N GLY A 187 -9.41 -4.06 -16.92
CA GLY A 187 -9.21 -5.33 -17.62
C GLY A 187 -9.85 -6.52 -16.90
N SER A 188 -10.02 -6.42 -15.57
CA SER A 188 -10.64 -7.44 -14.73
C SER A 188 -12.13 -7.22 -14.46
N LEU A 189 -12.78 -6.26 -15.14
CA LEU A 189 -14.23 -6.08 -15.05
C LEU A 189 -14.96 -7.21 -15.80
N PRO A 190 -16.16 -7.63 -15.35
CA PRO A 190 -17.01 -8.50 -16.13
C PRO A 190 -17.22 -7.92 -17.53
N TRP A 191 -17.26 -8.79 -18.54
CA TRP A 191 -17.24 -8.38 -19.95
C TRP A 191 -18.28 -7.29 -20.27
N ALA A 192 -19.50 -7.39 -19.73
CA ALA A 192 -20.58 -6.44 -19.97
C ALA A 192 -20.26 -5.04 -19.41
N VAL A 193 -19.67 -4.97 -18.20
CA VAL A 193 -19.27 -3.71 -17.57
C VAL A 193 -18.09 -3.10 -18.34
N ARG A 194 -17.12 -3.93 -18.75
CA ARG A 194 -15.98 -3.50 -19.56
C ARG A 194 -16.44 -2.88 -20.87
N THR A 195 -17.36 -3.52 -21.60
CA THR A 195 -17.94 -2.98 -22.83
C THR A 195 -18.61 -1.62 -22.60
N LEU A 196 -19.38 -1.48 -21.51
CA LEU A 196 -20.06 -0.21 -21.18
C LEU A 196 -19.07 0.93 -20.95
N VAL A 197 -18.01 0.71 -20.16
CA VAL A 197 -17.02 1.76 -19.90
C VAL A 197 -16.16 2.06 -21.12
N SER A 198 -15.95 1.08 -22.02
CA SER A 198 -15.23 1.29 -23.28
C SER A 198 -15.98 2.17 -24.27
N VAL A 199 -17.33 2.18 -24.27
CA VAL A 199 -18.11 3.19 -25.02
C VAL A 199 -17.78 4.61 -24.54
N GLY A 200 -17.48 4.78 -23.26
CA GLY A 200 -16.99 6.03 -22.69
C GLY A 200 -15.49 6.31 -22.90
N GLY A 201 -14.79 5.51 -23.73
CA GLY A 201 -13.37 5.66 -24.04
C GLY A 201 -12.42 5.00 -23.03
N ILE A 202 -12.95 4.29 -22.01
CA ILE A 202 -12.15 3.71 -20.94
C ILE A 202 -11.80 2.25 -21.29
N HIS A 203 -10.50 1.99 -21.42
CA HIS A 203 -9.97 0.69 -21.81
C HIS A 203 -9.01 0.17 -20.74
N GLY A 204 -8.87 -1.15 -20.68
CA GLY A 204 -8.03 -1.83 -19.71
C GLY A 204 -7.60 -3.20 -20.21
N ASP A 205 -6.37 -3.54 -19.89
CA ASP A 205 -5.71 -4.80 -20.21
C ASP A 205 -5.16 -5.40 -18.92
N LYS A 206 -5.70 -6.55 -18.54
CA LYS A 206 -5.40 -7.17 -17.25
C LYS A 206 -3.94 -7.57 -17.20
N GLU A 207 -3.45 -8.23 -18.23
CA GLU A 207 -2.09 -8.76 -18.33
C GLU A 207 -1.05 -7.63 -18.28
N ARG A 208 -1.28 -6.55 -19.03
CA ARG A 208 -0.44 -5.35 -18.99
C ARG A 208 -0.48 -4.65 -17.64
N GLY A 209 -1.65 -4.61 -17.00
CA GLY A 209 -1.78 -4.09 -15.65
C GLY A 209 -0.91 -4.86 -14.65
N VAL A 210 -0.97 -6.20 -14.69
CA VAL A 210 -0.12 -7.05 -13.86
C VAL A 210 1.37 -6.84 -14.17
N GLU A 211 1.74 -6.76 -15.46
CA GLU A 211 3.12 -6.49 -15.87
C GLU A 211 3.65 -5.18 -15.29
N TRP A 212 2.88 -4.09 -15.41
CA TRP A 212 3.30 -2.78 -14.95
C TRP A 212 3.41 -2.69 -13.43
N VAL A 213 2.44 -3.25 -12.70
CA VAL A 213 2.51 -3.30 -11.23
C VAL A 213 3.70 -4.15 -10.77
N THR A 214 3.93 -5.30 -11.42
CA THR A 214 5.10 -6.16 -11.14
C THR A 214 6.41 -5.41 -11.38
N ARG A 215 6.50 -4.67 -12.49
CA ARG A 215 7.68 -3.84 -12.81
C ARG A 215 7.99 -2.84 -11.69
N VAL A 216 6.97 -2.21 -11.09
CA VAL A 216 7.16 -1.30 -9.95
C VAL A 216 7.53 -2.06 -8.68
N ALA A 217 6.92 -3.21 -8.41
CA ALA A 217 7.26 -4.04 -7.25
C ALA A 217 8.73 -4.53 -7.27
N ASP A 218 9.26 -4.79 -8.46
CA ASP A 218 10.63 -5.28 -8.64
C ASP A 218 11.67 -4.16 -8.70
N ARG A 219 11.36 -3.06 -9.41
CA ARG A 219 12.36 -2.03 -9.80
C ARG A 219 11.96 -0.60 -9.45
N GLY A 220 10.81 -0.39 -8.83
CA GLY A 220 10.38 0.91 -8.32
C GLY A 220 11.35 1.41 -7.25
N ARG A 221 11.35 2.73 -7.03
CA ARG A 221 12.15 3.35 -5.96
C ARG A 221 11.23 3.77 -4.83
N SER A 222 10.33 4.69 -5.11
CA SER A 222 9.47 5.28 -4.08
C SER A 222 8.18 4.49 -3.89
N LEU A 223 7.67 3.83 -4.93
CA LEU A 223 6.37 3.15 -4.91
C LEU A 223 6.49 1.61 -4.92
N ARG A 224 7.69 1.10 -4.65
CA ARG A 224 8.00 -0.33 -4.70
C ARG A 224 7.15 -1.13 -3.71
N ASN A 225 7.03 -0.65 -2.49
CA ASN A 225 6.34 -1.37 -1.43
C ASN A 225 4.82 -1.29 -1.58
N GLU A 226 4.29 -0.17 -2.06
CA GLU A 226 2.91 -0.01 -2.49
C GLU A 226 2.57 -1.00 -3.60
N ALA A 227 3.44 -1.13 -4.60
CA ALA A 227 3.27 -2.09 -5.68
C ALA A 227 3.32 -3.54 -5.17
N ARG A 228 4.21 -3.88 -4.23
CA ARG A 228 4.23 -5.20 -3.59
C ARG A 228 2.93 -5.49 -2.83
N VAL A 229 2.39 -4.53 -2.08
CA VAL A 229 1.08 -4.66 -1.41
C VAL A 229 -0.04 -4.87 -2.45
N LEU A 230 -0.03 -4.13 -3.55
CA LEU A 230 -1.00 -4.34 -4.63
C LEU A 230 -0.87 -5.72 -5.29
N MET A 231 0.35 -6.23 -5.45
CA MET A 231 0.58 -7.57 -5.99
C MET A 231 -0.01 -8.67 -5.10
N THR A 232 -0.05 -8.52 -3.77
CA THR A 232 -0.73 -9.50 -2.91
C THR A 232 -2.23 -9.59 -3.24
N LEU A 233 -2.88 -8.44 -3.46
CA LEU A 233 -4.29 -8.36 -3.84
C LEU A 233 -4.55 -8.94 -5.23
N VAL A 234 -3.69 -8.62 -6.19
CA VAL A 234 -3.72 -9.18 -7.55
C VAL A 234 -3.59 -10.70 -7.50
N HIS A 235 -2.57 -11.23 -6.82
CA HIS A 235 -2.35 -12.67 -6.71
C HIS A 235 -3.53 -13.38 -6.05
N ARG A 236 -4.06 -12.84 -4.96
CA ARG A 236 -5.24 -13.39 -4.31
C ARG A 236 -6.46 -13.42 -5.23
N ARG A 237 -6.73 -12.33 -5.96
CA ARG A 237 -7.87 -12.22 -6.87
C ARG A 237 -7.78 -13.15 -8.08
N GLU A 238 -6.56 -13.43 -8.54
CA GLU A 238 -6.30 -14.42 -9.60
C GLU A 238 -6.16 -15.86 -9.05
N SER A 239 -6.67 -16.15 -7.85
CA SER A 239 -6.63 -17.48 -7.21
C SER A 239 -5.22 -18.06 -7.07
N ARG A 240 -4.23 -17.19 -6.80
CA ARG A 240 -2.82 -17.52 -6.57
C ARG A 240 -2.39 -17.16 -5.14
N PRO A 241 -2.98 -17.79 -4.10
CA PRO A 241 -2.74 -17.41 -2.71
C PRO A 241 -1.30 -17.66 -2.24
N LEU A 242 -0.61 -18.69 -2.76
CA LEU A 242 0.78 -18.98 -2.38
C LEU A 242 1.77 -17.96 -2.96
N GLU A 243 1.50 -17.41 -4.14
CA GLU A 243 2.24 -16.28 -4.68
C GLU A 243 2.04 -15.02 -3.83
N ALA A 244 0.80 -14.76 -3.38
CA ALA A 244 0.51 -13.68 -2.45
C ALA A 244 1.25 -13.86 -1.10
N ALA A 245 1.28 -15.10 -0.58
CA ALA A 245 1.99 -15.45 0.65
C ALA A 245 3.49 -15.14 0.54
N ARG A 246 4.16 -15.52 -0.57
CA ARG A 246 5.58 -15.20 -0.79
C ARG A 246 5.87 -13.70 -0.79
N VAL A 247 4.99 -12.90 -1.40
CA VAL A 247 5.13 -11.44 -1.38
C VAL A 247 4.95 -10.88 0.04
N LEU A 248 3.99 -11.42 0.79
CA LEU A 248 3.74 -11.04 2.20
C LEU A 248 4.90 -11.41 3.11
N GLU A 249 5.54 -12.56 2.93
CA GLU A 249 6.73 -12.96 3.69
C GLU A 249 7.85 -11.93 3.58
N GLY A 250 8.19 -11.52 2.35
CA GLY A 250 9.17 -10.46 2.15
C GLY A 250 8.72 -9.11 2.73
N LEU A 251 7.44 -8.77 2.67
CA LEU A 251 6.93 -7.54 3.29
C LEU A 251 6.99 -7.60 4.82
N ILE A 252 6.83 -8.77 5.44
CA ILE A 252 6.95 -8.97 6.89
C ILE A 252 8.42 -8.87 7.34
N GLU A 253 9.36 -9.31 6.51
CA GLU A 253 10.79 -9.10 6.77
C GLU A 253 11.15 -7.61 6.80
N ASP A 254 10.63 -6.83 5.84
CA ASP A 254 10.87 -5.39 5.76
C ASP A 254 10.09 -4.59 6.82
N PHE A 255 8.87 -5.03 7.15
CA PHE A 255 7.95 -4.34 8.06
C PHE A 255 7.44 -5.26 9.18
N PRO A 256 8.33 -5.72 10.07
CA PRO A 256 8.02 -6.78 11.04
C PRO A 256 7.03 -6.34 12.12
N ARG A 257 6.83 -5.03 12.30
CA ARG A 257 5.88 -4.46 13.27
C ARG A 257 4.47 -4.38 12.70
N ASN A 258 4.28 -4.52 11.39
CA ASN A 258 2.95 -4.54 10.78
C ASN A 258 2.23 -5.86 11.06
N TYR A 259 1.30 -5.84 12.01
CA TYR A 259 0.50 -7.01 12.35
C TYR A 259 -0.48 -7.41 11.24
N VAL A 260 -0.97 -6.47 10.41
CA VAL A 260 -1.91 -6.76 9.31
C VAL A 260 -1.25 -7.68 8.29
N LEU A 261 0.00 -7.43 7.90
CA LEU A 261 0.71 -8.29 6.94
C LEU A 261 0.80 -9.74 7.42
N ARG A 262 1.04 -9.96 8.71
CA ARG A 262 1.12 -11.32 9.29
C ARG A 262 -0.24 -12.01 9.34
N LEU A 263 -1.32 -11.26 9.64
CA LEU A 263 -2.69 -11.79 9.58
C LEU A 263 -3.08 -12.14 8.13
N GLU A 264 -2.73 -11.29 7.17
CA GLU A 264 -2.93 -11.53 5.74
C GLU A 264 -2.19 -12.79 5.27
N LEU A 265 -0.96 -13.02 5.74
CA LEU A 265 -0.18 -14.22 5.40
C LEU A 265 -0.91 -15.49 5.86
N GLY A 266 -1.41 -15.51 7.10
CA GLY A 266 -2.22 -16.62 7.59
C GLY A 266 -3.50 -16.81 6.78
N SER A 267 -4.15 -15.71 6.35
CA SER A 267 -5.30 -15.80 5.45
C SER A 267 -4.96 -16.33 4.06
N MET A 268 -3.78 -16.04 3.51
CA MET A 268 -3.36 -16.60 2.22
C MET A 268 -3.13 -18.10 2.33
N TYR A 269 -2.53 -18.58 3.43
CA TYR A 269 -2.41 -20.01 3.69
C TYR A 269 -3.78 -20.69 3.83
N LEU A 270 -4.75 -20.06 4.50
CA LEU A 270 -6.13 -20.56 4.53
C LEU A 270 -6.75 -20.65 3.14
N ASP A 271 -6.63 -19.59 2.32
CA ASP A 271 -7.15 -19.56 0.95
C ASP A 271 -6.49 -20.64 0.06
N ALA A 272 -5.26 -21.06 0.38
CA ALA A 272 -4.55 -22.16 -0.26
C ALA A 272 -4.92 -23.57 0.29
N GLY A 273 -5.70 -23.66 1.37
CA GLY A 273 -6.00 -24.91 2.06
C GLY A 273 -4.90 -25.40 3.02
N GLU A 274 -3.84 -24.61 3.20
CA GLU A 274 -2.65 -24.89 4.00
C GLU A 274 -2.90 -24.58 5.49
N LYS A 275 -3.87 -25.30 6.09
CA LYS A 275 -4.37 -25.03 7.45
C LYS A 275 -3.29 -25.10 8.53
N LYS A 276 -2.28 -25.96 8.37
CA LYS A 276 -1.17 -26.10 9.33
C LYS A 276 -0.28 -24.85 9.32
N GLN A 277 0.14 -24.39 8.15
CA GLN A 277 0.91 -23.15 8.02
C GLN A 277 0.12 -21.94 8.54
N ALA A 278 -1.17 -21.84 8.20
CA ALA A 278 -2.04 -20.78 8.71
C ALA A 278 -2.08 -20.74 10.25
N LEU A 279 -2.28 -21.89 10.89
CA LEU A 279 -2.30 -22.02 12.35
C LEU A 279 -0.96 -21.58 12.98
N GLU A 280 0.17 -21.94 12.38
CA GLU A 280 1.50 -21.54 12.85
C GLU A 280 1.70 -20.01 12.78
N VAL A 281 1.30 -19.39 11.67
CA VAL A 281 1.36 -17.94 11.48
C VAL A 281 0.48 -17.23 12.51
N PHE A 282 -0.74 -17.71 12.75
CA PHE A 282 -1.66 -17.13 13.73
C PHE A 282 -1.17 -17.29 15.17
N ARG A 283 -0.66 -18.47 15.55
CA ARG A 283 -0.04 -18.67 16.87
C ARG A 283 1.16 -17.76 17.08
N THR A 284 1.94 -17.52 16.04
CA THR A 284 3.04 -16.56 16.08
C THR A 284 2.53 -15.15 16.34
N ALA A 285 1.52 -14.69 15.59
CA ALA A 285 0.91 -13.38 15.82
C ALA A 285 0.34 -13.24 17.24
N ASP A 286 -0.33 -14.27 17.76
CA ASP A 286 -0.89 -14.28 19.11
C ASP A 286 0.19 -14.24 20.21
N ARG A 287 1.28 -15.00 20.04
CA ARG A 287 2.45 -14.91 20.93
C ARG A 287 3.04 -13.51 20.91
N MET A 288 3.21 -12.92 19.72
CA MET A 288 3.75 -11.57 19.58
C MET A 288 2.85 -10.53 20.27
N VAL A 289 1.53 -10.67 20.18
CA VAL A 289 0.58 -9.83 20.92
C VAL A 289 0.77 -9.97 22.43
N ARG A 290 0.89 -11.19 22.96
CA ARG A 290 1.04 -11.45 24.41
C ARG A 290 2.35 -10.91 24.99
N ASN A 291 3.42 -10.97 24.21
CA ASN A 291 4.76 -10.53 24.61
C ASN A 291 5.08 -9.08 24.19
N ASP A 292 4.15 -8.41 23.49
CA ASP A 292 4.37 -7.14 22.79
C ASP A 292 5.61 -7.14 21.87
N GLU A 293 5.95 -8.29 21.28
CA GLU A 293 7.02 -8.40 20.30
C GLU A 293 6.68 -7.51 19.09
N ASN A 294 7.62 -6.68 18.65
CA ASN A 294 7.44 -5.77 17.53
C ASN A 294 6.20 -4.85 17.67
N ARG A 295 5.84 -4.48 18.91
CA ARG A 295 4.69 -3.61 19.23
C ARG A 295 3.33 -4.21 18.84
N TYR A 296 3.18 -5.53 18.85
CA TYR A 296 1.92 -6.19 18.46
C TYR A 296 0.78 -5.95 19.46
N ALA A 297 1.03 -5.49 20.67
CA ALA A 297 -0.03 -5.18 21.64
C ALA A 297 -0.97 -4.06 21.16
N ARG A 298 -0.55 -3.23 20.20
CA ARG A 298 -1.38 -2.21 19.54
C ARG A 298 -2.44 -2.79 18.59
N MET A 299 -2.40 -4.09 18.31
CA MET A 299 -3.43 -4.76 17.53
C MET A 299 -4.81 -4.51 18.17
N PRO A 300 -5.81 -4.03 17.42
CA PRO A 300 -7.14 -3.77 17.94
C PRO A 300 -7.71 -4.97 18.70
N GLU A 301 -8.37 -4.76 19.84
CA GLU A 301 -8.92 -5.85 20.66
C GLU A 301 -9.83 -6.79 19.87
N ARG A 302 -10.65 -6.23 18.97
CA ARG A 302 -11.49 -7.00 18.05
C ARG A 302 -10.70 -8.00 17.19
N LEU A 303 -9.51 -7.62 16.72
CA LEU A 303 -8.65 -8.49 15.92
C LEU A 303 -7.97 -9.54 16.78
N ARG A 304 -7.56 -9.17 18.01
CA ARG A 304 -6.99 -10.12 18.98
C ARG A 304 -8.00 -11.22 19.34
N LYS A 305 -9.28 -10.85 19.57
CA LYS A 305 -10.36 -11.81 19.80
C LYS A 305 -10.62 -12.71 18.59
N ALA A 306 -10.68 -12.14 17.39
CA ALA A 306 -10.88 -12.92 16.16
C ALA A 306 -9.71 -13.88 15.90
N LEU A 307 -8.47 -13.45 16.15
CA LEU A 307 -7.28 -14.28 16.05
C LEU A 307 -7.34 -15.48 17.01
N GLY A 308 -7.70 -15.24 18.28
CA GLY A 308 -7.85 -16.30 19.28
C GLY A 308 -8.87 -17.36 18.85
N ARG A 309 -10.08 -16.93 18.44
CA ARG A 309 -11.11 -17.85 17.93
C ARG A 309 -10.64 -18.63 16.72
N LYS A 310 -9.97 -17.96 15.76
CA LYS A 310 -9.50 -18.64 14.55
C LYS A 310 -8.46 -19.71 14.85
N ILE A 311 -7.61 -19.48 15.85
CA ILE A 311 -6.65 -20.48 16.33
C ILE A 311 -7.40 -21.68 16.92
N GLU A 312 -8.41 -21.46 17.77
CA GLU A 312 -9.22 -22.53 18.37
C GLU A 312 -9.93 -23.38 17.31
N GLU A 313 -10.61 -22.73 16.34
CA GLU A 313 -11.26 -23.40 15.20
C GLU A 313 -10.28 -24.31 14.45
N LEU A 314 -9.10 -23.78 14.09
CA LEU A 314 -8.12 -24.54 13.31
C LEU A 314 -7.53 -25.72 14.10
N VAL A 315 -7.36 -25.59 15.41
CA VAL A 315 -6.91 -26.70 16.26
C VAL A 315 -7.96 -27.82 16.27
N GLU A 316 -9.24 -27.46 16.40
CA GLU A 316 -10.32 -28.44 16.40
C GLU A 316 -10.42 -29.16 15.04
N GLU A 317 -10.47 -28.41 13.94
CA GLU A 317 -10.57 -28.95 12.58
C GLU A 317 -9.41 -29.91 12.25
N LEU A 318 -8.18 -29.55 12.61
CA LEU A 318 -7.00 -30.38 12.36
C LEU A 318 -7.03 -31.66 13.21
N SER A 319 -7.50 -31.58 14.46
CA SER A 319 -7.63 -32.73 15.35
C SER A 319 -8.68 -33.72 14.82
N GLN A 320 -9.83 -33.23 14.38
CA GLN A 320 -10.89 -34.07 13.78
C GLN A 320 -10.43 -34.73 12.48
N THR A 321 -9.67 -34.01 11.65
CA THR A 321 -9.12 -34.56 10.40
C THR A 321 -8.13 -35.68 10.68
N GLN A 322 -7.28 -35.54 11.70
CA GLN A 322 -6.34 -36.57 12.11
C GLN A 322 -7.06 -37.81 12.67
N ALA A 323 -8.12 -37.62 13.45
CA ALA A 323 -8.92 -38.72 13.99
C ALA A 323 -9.69 -39.51 12.92
N ARG A 324 -10.09 -38.86 11.82
CA ARG A 324 -10.74 -39.53 10.67
C ARG A 324 -9.78 -40.27 9.74
N ALA A 325 -8.48 -39.96 9.82
CA ALA A 325 -7.44 -40.59 9.02
C ALA A 325 -6.82 -41.83 9.70
N GLN A 326 -7.20 -42.10 10.95
CA GLN A 326 -6.85 -43.28 11.74
C GLN A 326 -7.98 -44.31 11.70
#